data_AF-A0A7Y8LII9-F1
#
_entry.id   AF-A0A7Y8LII9-F1
#
_cell.length_a   1.000
_cell.length_b   1.000
_cell.length_c   1.000
_cell.angle_alpha   90.00
_cell.angle_beta   90.00
_cell.angle_gamma   90.00
#
_symmetry.space_group_name_H-M   'P 1'
#
loop_
_entity.id
_entity.type
_entity.pdbx_description
1 polymer ?
#
loop_
_entity_poly.entity_id
_entity_poly.type
_entity_poly.pdbx_seq_one_letter_code
_entity_poly.pdbx_strand_id
1 'polypeptide(L)'
;FWLGQKASRKAIGAISDAVANDPETELKKKAVFALSQLPKEEGVPLLIDVAKNNRNAAVRKQAFFWLGQSKDPKALEYLEAVLTK
;
A
#
# COMPACT_ATOMS: atom_id res chain seq x y z
N PHE A 1 18.34 9.26 16.51
CA PHE A 1 18.52 9.16 15.06
C PHE A 1 17.38 9.90 14.31
N TRP A 2 17.51 11.22 14.09
CA TRP A 2 16.47 12.03 13.43
C TRP A 2 16.57 12.05 11.89
N LEU A 3 17.80 12.01 11.35
CA LEU A 3 18.05 12.04 9.91
C LEU A 3 17.51 10.81 9.18
N GLY A 4 17.69 9.61 9.75
CA GLY A 4 17.16 8.36 9.17
C GLY A 4 15.63 8.32 9.11
N GLN A 5 14.94 8.79 10.15
CA GLN A 5 13.48 8.87 10.16
C GLN A 5 12.93 9.88 9.14
N LYS A 6 13.60 11.03 8.98
CA LYS A 6 13.19 12.03 7.98
C LYS A 6 13.36 11.51 6.54
N ALA A 7 14.46 10.81 6.27
CA ALA A 7 14.69 10.15 4.99
C ALA A 7 13.64 9.06 4.70
N SER A 8 13.30 8.24 5.70
CA SER A 8 12.25 7.22 5.59
C SER A 8 10.88 7.82 5.28
N ARG A 9 10.45 8.87 6.00
CA ARG A 9 9.18 9.56 5.69
C ARG A 9 9.14 10.14 4.28
N LYS A 10 10.25 10.72 3.80
CA LYS A 10 10.35 11.25 2.43
C LYS A 10 10.22 10.13 1.40
N ALA A 11 10.85 8.98 1.65
CA ALA A 11 10.77 7.81 0.77
C ALA A 11 9.34 7.27 0.70
N ILE A 12 8.64 7.14 1.83
CA ILE A 12 7.24 6.70 1.87
C ILE A 12 6.34 7.67 1.10
N GLY A 13 6.52 8.99 1.29
CA GLY A 13 5.78 9.99 0.54
C GLY A 13 5.97 9.87 -0.98
N ALA A 14 7.21 9.65 -1.44
CA ALA A 14 7.50 9.44 -2.86
C ALA A 14 6.87 8.14 -3.40
N ILE A 15 6.86 7.06 -2.62
CA ILE A 15 6.23 5.80 -3.01
C ILE A 15 4.70 5.98 -3.12
N SER A 16 4.08 6.62 -2.13
CA SER A 16 2.63 6.91 -2.15
C SER A 16 2.24 7.79 -3.34
N ASP A 17 3.05 8.80 -3.66
CA ASP A 17 2.85 9.65 -4.84
C ASP A 17 2.93 8.84 -6.14
N ALA A 18 3.91 7.95 -6.27
CA ALA A 18 4.03 7.07 -7.43
C ALA A 18 2.80 6.14 -7.58
N VAL A 19 2.27 5.58 -6.48
CA VAL A 19 1.04 4.77 -6.55
C VAL A 19 -0.16 5.58 -7.03
N ALA A 20 -0.27 6.84 -6.63
CA ALA A 20 -1.39 7.71 -6.99
C ALA A 20 -1.26 8.20 -8.44
N ASN A 21 -0.11 8.74 -8.81
CA ASN A 21 0.03 9.70 -9.90
C ASN A 21 0.87 9.22 -11.09
N ASP A 22 1.63 8.13 -10.95
CA ASP A 22 2.48 7.66 -12.05
C ASP A 22 1.64 7.31 -13.30
N PRO A 23 2.04 7.68 -14.52
CA PRO A 23 1.26 7.34 -15.71
C PRO A 23 1.30 5.84 -16.04
N GLU A 24 2.37 5.14 -15.67
CA GLU A 24 2.59 3.75 -16.01
C GLU A 24 2.06 2.81 -14.91
N THR A 25 1.12 1.94 -15.30
CA THR A 25 0.51 0.99 -14.36
C THR A 25 1.52 0.03 -13.73
N GLU A 26 2.57 -0.36 -14.46
CA GLU A 26 3.61 -1.23 -13.92
C GLU A 26 4.48 -0.53 -12.87
N LEU A 27 4.74 0.78 -13.01
CA LEU A 27 5.41 1.56 -11.97
C LEU A 27 4.53 1.70 -10.73
N LYS A 28 3.22 1.93 -10.89
CA LYS A 28 2.28 1.87 -9.75
C LYS A 28 2.34 0.54 -9.02
N LYS A 29 2.35 -0.58 -9.74
CA LYS A 29 2.43 -1.93 -9.14
C LYS A 29 3.73 -2.15 -8.39
N LYS A 30 4.87 -1.67 -8.92
CA LYS A 30 6.17 -1.69 -8.20
C LYS A 30 6.12 -0.84 -6.94
N ALA A 31 5.48 0.33 -6.98
CA ALA A 31 5.31 1.18 -5.81
C ALA A 31 4.40 0.51 -4.75
N VAL A 32 3.32 -0.16 -5.16
CA VAL A 32 2.49 -0.98 -4.26
C VAL A 32 3.28 -2.12 -3.63
N PHE A 33 4.16 -2.78 -4.38
CA PHE A 33 5.08 -3.76 -3.81
C PHE A 33 6.02 -3.11 -2.78
N ALA A 34 6.59 -1.94 -3.07
CA ALA A 34 7.43 -1.23 -2.11
C ALA A 34 6.68 -0.90 -0.80
N LEU A 35 5.39 -0.54 -0.87
CA LEU A 35 4.55 -0.37 0.32
C LEU A 35 4.43 -1.65 1.15
N SER A 36 4.38 -2.83 0.53
CA SER A 36 4.30 -4.11 1.25
C SER A 36 5.61 -4.50 1.94
N GLN A 37 6.73 -3.87 1.58
CA GLN A 37 8.03 -4.09 2.20
C GLN A 37 8.28 -3.16 3.41
N LEU A 38 7.39 -2.18 3.65
CA LEU A 38 7.48 -1.31 4.83
C LEU A 38 7.16 -2.09 6.12
N PRO A 39 7.57 -1.58 7.30
CA PRO A 39 7.07 -2.08 8.57
C PRO A 39 5.54 -2.14 8.57
N LYS A 40 4.96 -3.22 9.12
CA LYS A 40 3.52 -3.48 9.01
C LYS A 40 2.64 -2.32 9.47
N GLU A 41 3.05 -1.65 10.55
CA GLU A 41 2.34 -0.50 11.12
C GLU A 41 2.23 0.70 10.15
N GLU A 42 3.13 0.79 9.17
CA GLU A 42 3.14 1.85 8.14
C GLU A 42 2.61 1.33 6.80
N GLY A 43 3.03 0.14 6.38
CA GLY A 43 2.70 -0.44 5.07
C GLY A 43 1.24 -0.89 4.95
N VAL A 44 0.69 -1.54 5.99
CA VAL A 44 -0.68 -2.10 5.93
C VAL A 44 -1.73 -0.99 5.79
N PRO A 45 -1.71 0.11 6.56
CA PRO A 45 -2.64 1.22 6.35
C PRO A 45 -2.58 1.81 4.94
N LEU A 46 -1.38 1.94 4.36
CA LEU A 46 -1.20 2.45 3.00
C LEU A 46 -1.73 1.47 1.95
N LEU A 47 -1.49 0.16 2.11
CA LEU A 47 -2.07 -0.85 1.22
C LEU A 47 -3.60 -0.88 1.29
N ILE A 48 -4.19 -0.70 2.47
CA ILE A 48 -5.65 -0.58 2.65
C ILE A 48 -6.17 0.65 1.89
N ASP A 49 -5.50 1.79 2.00
CA ASP A 49 -5.88 3.01 1.26
C ASP A 49 -5.85 2.76 -0.26
N VAL A 50 -4.79 2.14 -0.77
CA VAL A 50 -4.67 1.80 -2.19
C VAL A 50 -5.80 0.85 -2.63
N ALA A 51 -6.10 -0.18 -1.84
CA ALA A 51 -7.16 -1.14 -2.14
C ALA A 51 -8.56 -0.49 -2.17
N LYS A 52 -8.79 0.53 -1.32
CA LYS A 52 -10.06 1.28 -1.27
C LYS A 52 -10.19 2.31 -2.39
N ASN A 53 -9.14 3.10 -2.61
CA ASN A 53 -9.26 4.40 -3.28
C ASN A 53 -8.58 4.47 -4.65
N ASN A 54 -7.70 3.52 -5.00
CA ASN A 54 -7.00 3.62 -6.28
C ASN A 54 -7.96 3.41 -7.47
N ARG A 55 -7.93 4.33 -8.44
CA ARG A 55 -8.79 4.26 -9.63
C ARG A 55 -8.48 3.06 -10.54
N ASN A 56 -7.22 2.62 -10.57
CA ASN A 56 -6.79 1.53 -11.42
C ASN A 56 -7.07 0.17 -10.76
N ALA A 57 -7.92 -0.65 -11.39
CA ALA A 57 -8.33 -1.95 -10.87
C ALA A 57 -7.17 -2.94 -10.71
N ALA A 58 -6.17 -2.91 -11.60
CA ALA A 58 -5.00 -3.78 -11.51
C ALA A 58 -4.15 -3.42 -10.28
N VAL A 59 -4.05 -2.12 -9.96
CA VAL A 59 -3.33 -1.63 -8.78
C VAL A 59 -4.09 -2.01 -7.49
N ARG A 60 -5.42 -1.86 -7.45
CA ARG A 60 -6.24 -2.35 -6.32
C ARG A 60 -6.06 -3.84 -6.10
N LYS A 61 -6.10 -4.65 -7.17
CA LYS A 61 -5.88 -6.10 -7.09
C LYS A 61 -4.52 -6.44 -6.48
N GLN A 62 -3.46 -5.73 -6.85
CA GLN A 62 -2.13 -5.93 -6.27
C GLN A 62 -2.11 -5.60 -4.78
N ALA A 63 -2.80 -4.53 -4.35
CA ALA A 63 -2.91 -4.19 -2.94
C ALA A 63 -3.65 -5.28 -2.13
N PHE A 64 -4.77 -5.80 -2.64
CA PHE A 64 -5.47 -6.94 -2.04
C PHE A 64 -4.58 -8.18 -1.90
N PHE A 65 -3.78 -8.49 -2.92
CA PHE A 65 -2.82 -9.59 -2.87
C PHE A 65 -1.83 -9.43 -1.70
N TRP A 66 -1.22 -8.25 -1.56
CA TRP A 66 -0.26 -8.01 -0.48
C TRP A 66 -0.89 -7.92 0.90
N LEU A 67 -2.12 -7.40 1.01
CA LEU A 67 -2.89 -7.43 2.25
C LEU A 67 -3.13 -8.86 2.73
N GLY A 68 -3.47 -9.79 1.83
CA GLY A 68 -3.62 -11.21 2.16
C GLY A 68 -2.33 -11.87 2.65
N GLN A 69 -1.16 -11.39 2.19
CA GLN A 69 0.15 -11.91 2.62
C GLN A 69 0.68 -11.26 3.91
N SER A 70 0.12 -10.12 4.33
CA SER A 70 0.65 -9.32 5.45
C SER A 70 0.56 -10.03 6.80
N LYS A 71 -0.41 -10.96 6.97
CA LYS A 71 -0.80 -11.58 8.25
C LYS A 71 -1.07 -10.54 9.34
N ASP A 72 -1.50 -9.34 8.95
CA ASP A 72 -1.82 -8.26 9.87
C ASP A 72 -3.32 -8.28 10.21
N PRO A 73 -3.70 -8.21 11.50
CA PRO A 73 -5.11 -8.18 11.88
C PRO A 73 -5.92 -7.07 11.22
N LYS A 74 -5.33 -5.89 10.98
CA LYS A 74 -6.00 -4.76 10.29
C LYS A 74 -6.30 -5.09 8.83
N ALA A 75 -5.41 -5.84 8.19
CA ALA A 75 -5.63 -6.31 6.82
C ALA A 75 -6.77 -7.33 6.78
N LEU A 76 -6.82 -8.26 7.74
CA LEU A 76 -7.90 -9.25 7.85
C LEU A 76 -9.25 -8.57 8.06
N GLU A 77 -9.35 -7.66 9.04
CA GLU A 77 -10.57 -6.89 9.33
C GLU A 77 -11.07 -6.15 8.08
N TYR A 78 -10.17 -5.52 7.33
CA TYR A 78 -10.54 -4.84 6.10
C TYR A 78 -11.03 -5.82 5.01
N LEU A 79 -10.36 -6.97 4.83
CA LEU A 79 -10.78 -7.97 3.85
C LEU A 79 -12.17 -8.55 4.19
N GLU A 80 -12.42 -8.85 5.47
CA GLU A 80 -13.74 -9.30 5.96
C GLU A 80 -14.82 -8.25 5.70
N ALA A 81 -14.54 -6.98 5.97
CA ALA A 81 -15.47 -5.88 5.72
C ALA A 81 -15.80 -5.67 4.23
N VAL A 82 -14.90 -6.06 3.32
CA VAL A 82 -15.14 -6.01 1.87
C VAL A 82 -15.98 -7.19 1.39
N LEU A 83 -15.78 -8.38 1.97
CA LEU A 83 -16.51 -9.60 1.58
C LEU A 83 -17.93 -9.70 2.14
N THR A 84 -18.20 -8.97 3.22
CA THR A 84 -19.51 -8.98 3.92
C THR A 84 -20.42 -7.82 3.50
N LYS A 85 -19.96 -6.96 2.60
CA LYS A 85 -20.78 -5.93 1.93
C LYS A 85 -21.42 -6.47 0.67
#